data_AF-A0A854PLM3-F1
#
_entry.id   AF-A0A854PLM3-F1
#
_cell.length_a   1.000
_cell.length_b   1.000
_cell.length_c   1.000
_cell.angle_alpha   90.00
_cell.angle_beta   90.00
_cell.angle_gamma   90.00
#
_symmetry.space_group_name_H-M   'P 1'
#
loop_
_entity.id
_entity.type
_entity.pdbx_description
1 polymer ?
#
loop_
_entity_poly.entity_id
_entity_poly.type
_entity_poly.pdbx_seq_one_letter_code
_entity_poly.pdbx_strand_id
1 'polypeptide(L)'
;MLNKDNNTKFDYFWEIFTDRNLFQIYNLASVIDRQEEILTFLKTINLNNIENIKNVLLANINKKKVNYHNSLIDDATFQIKNMPPFYDLPWQEHVIINSLCINSYDKKDILPFIWVPTSYDYPKIKNWNIELINKLKTYFGENNKFTNFIIETIYYLKERKQGNTQNNKKLIPSSTTLHIHLKLLNDAIKAKTSARKIIRSTSMRLISYLFKDRIVKTIKSDDYFGNFLRWINIQTDISIEQAIASMQLPISADNQLWIFKSEKRRLTNLNTVNNIREFCMYLNQKELVKVVTQDHLQNIKNRFWYFVSNSSVSSFFATLFIDYAVFLNNCFNNKKLNRKFLNLEIIQVQHIWETKIYKSVINTMSEKEIEVNFSEKETKAFRELYKSDPIAFSHQIIPLDEKNIIKCMEKFDKAPLLSEFSHIEVDPLFPRIKNAININHHKVEKIALDYLDKLNEKYNGLFINNLTSSKILIRLLNFYLQNMPYIYFLDEQDMYKTVCKNQNYTLSTYPSNINVGLVSQLFPVLEGKIRLLASKLGISPFKNNSFGDADIKYNDPSTLLIKIITIIYEDKKDLLSAQGFIFVYLVMYDSNFTNIRNDFIHGRKYINKNDLDFAFRSTLLSISIIDEYFHRINNA
;
A
#
# COMPACT_ATOMS: atom_id res chain seq x y z
N MET A 1 32.06 -1.80 4.42
CA MET A 1 33.00 -2.10 5.52
C MET A 1 32.24 -2.18 6.84
N LEU A 2 31.76 -1.06 7.40
CA LEU A 2 30.96 -1.00 8.63
C LEU A 2 29.77 -1.99 8.68
N ASN A 3 29.00 -2.10 7.59
CA ASN A 3 27.88 -3.05 7.50
C ASN A 3 28.28 -4.50 7.72
N LYS A 4 29.45 -4.90 7.22
CA LYS A 4 29.98 -6.25 7.37
C LYS A 4 30.38 -6.51 8.83
N ASP A 5 31.12 -5.58 9.43
CA ASP A 5 31.68 -5.73 10.78
C ASP A 5 30.62 -5.69 11.89
N ASN A 6 29.47 -5.07 11.63
CA ASN A 6 28.43 -4.79 12.63
C ASN A 6 27.08 -5.46 12.30
N ASN A 7 27.01 -6.23 11.21
CA ASN A 7 25.77 -6.82 10.71
C ASN A 7 24.64 -5.77 10.53
N THR A 8 24.98 -4.63 9.92
CA THR A 8 24.05 -3.52 9.66
C THR A 8 23.74 -3.37 8.17
N LYS A 9 22.71 -2.59 7.82
CA LYS A 9 22.31 -2.28 6.44
C LYS A 9 22.19 -0.77 6.22
N PHE A 10 23.26 -0.03 6.50
CA PHE A 10 23.30 1.41 6.23
C PHE A 10 23.51 1.68 4.73
N ASP A 11 22.63 2.49 4.13
CA ASP A 11 22.86 3.05 2.79
C ASP A 11 23.92 4.17 2.83
N TYR A 12 23.92 4.95 3.93
CA TYR A 12 24.87 6.02 4.21
C TYR A 12 25.13 6.12 5.72
N PHE A 13 26.39 6.31 6.14
CA PHE A 13 26.78 6.40 7.56
C PHE A 13 27.81 7.53 7.74
N TRP A 14 27.32 8.76 7.85
CA TRP A 14 28.16 9.96 7.96
C TRP A 14 28.65 10.21 9.38
N GLU A 15 28.04 9.58 10.37
CA GLU A 15 28.36 9.78 11.79
C GLU A 15 29.85 9.48 12.08
N ILE A 16 30.49 8.57 11.33
CA ILE A 16 31.93 8.28 11.45
C ILE A 16 32.84 9.50 11.25
N PHE A 17 32.34 10.51 10.54
CA PHE A 17 33.04 11.74 10.19
C PHE A 17 32.66 12.94 11.07
N THR A 18 31.62 12.83 11.89
CA THR A 18 31.08 13.94 12.70
C THR A 18 31.08 13.66 14.19
N ASP A 19 30.97 12.40 14.58
CA ASP A 19 30.78 12.00 15.97
C ASP A 19 32.05 11.38 16.54
N ARG A 20 32.44 11.77 17.76
CA ARG A 20 33.49 11.11 18.53
C ARG A 20 32.96 9.95 19.36
N ASN A 21 33.88 9.16 19.90
CA ASN A 21 33.59 8.01 20.76
C ASN A 21 32.85 6.84 20.08
N LEU A 22 32.69 6.83 18.75
CA LEU A 22 31.90 5.80 18.04
C LEU A 22 32.46 4.38 18.18
N PHE A 23 33.75 4.25 18.43
CA PHE A 23 34.41 2.98 18.73
C PHE A 23 33.84 2.26 19.97
N GLN A 24 33.03 2.94 20.79
CA GLN A 24 32.34 2.34 21.95
C GLN A 24 31.06 1.59 21.56
N ILE A 25 30.52 1.84 20.36
CA ILE A 25 29.24 1.29 19.89
C ILE A 25 29.33 0.61 18.53
N TYR A 26 30.41 0.79 17.77
CA TYR A 26 30.66 0.11 16.50
C TYR A 26 32.03 -0.58 16.48
N ASN A 27 32.07 -1.75 15.85
CA ASN A 27 33.30 -2.42 15.41
C ASN A 27 33.85 -1.72 14.16
N LEU A 28 35.07 -1.20 14.26
CA LEU A 28 35.73 -0.43 13.20
C LEU A 28 36.90 -1.19 12.55
N ALA A 29 37.02 -2.51 12.76
CA ALA A 29 38.15 -3.30 12.28
C ALA A 29 38.45 -3.13 10.78
N SER A 30 37.47 -3.32 9.90
CA SER A 30 37.67 -3.16 8.46
C SER A 30 37.97 -1.71 8.04
N VAL A 31 37.56 -0.72 8.85
CA VAL A 31 37.88 0.70 8.60
C VAL A 31 39.34 0.98 8.97
N ILE A 32 39.82 0.39 10.07
CA ILE A 32 41.21 0.45 10.50
C ILE A 32 42.11 -0.20 9.45
N ASP A 33 41.75 -1.39 8.96
CA ASP A 33 42.53 -2.12 7.94
C ASP A 33 42.71 -1.33 6.63
N ARG A 34 41.76 -0.43 6.31
CA ARG A 34 41.78 0.40 5.10
C ARG A 34 42.03 1.88 5.37
N GLN A 35 42.58 2.22 6.53
CA GLN A 35 42.81 3.59 6.94
C GLN A 35 43.60 4.40 5.89
N GLU A 36 44.69 3.84 5.34
CA GLU A 36 45.54 4.55 4.38
C GLU A 36 44.80 4.85 3.06
N GLU A 37 44.00 3.89 2.57
CA GLU A 37 43.17 4.05 1.37
C GLU A 37 42.14 5.17 1.56
N ILE A 38 41.44 5.16 2.70
CA ILE A 38 40.43 6.16 3.06
C ILE A 38 41.06 7.56 3.19
N LEU A 39 42.20 7.66 3.89
CA LEU A 39 42.90 8.94 4.05
C LEU A 39 43.43 9.48 2.72
N THR A 40 43.83 8.61 1.80
CA THR A 40 44.26 9.02 0.46
C THR A 40 43.08 9.56 -0.34
N PHE A 41 41.92 8.92 -0.28
CA PHE A 41 40.70 9.41 -0.92
C PHE A 41 40.21 10.75 -0.33
N LEU A 42 40.25 10.92 0.99
CA LEU A 42 39.85 12.20 1.61
C LEU A 42 40.70 13.39 1.14
N LYS A 43 41.97 13.18 0.77
CA LYS A 43 42.84 14.22 0.20
C LYS A 43 42.39 14.70 -1.18
N THR A 44 41.62 13.91 -1.93
CA THR A 44 41.14 14.31 -3.26
C THR A 44 39.86 15.17 -3.20
N ILE A 45 39.27 15.36 -2.02
CA ILE A 45 38.03 16.10 -1.82
C ILE A 45 38.35 17.55 -1.43
N ASN A 46 37.83 18.52 -2.19
CA ASN A 46 38.04 19.94 -1.92
C ASN A 46 36.85 20.53 -1.13
N LEU A 47 36.95 20.51 0.21
CA LEU A 47 35.94 21.07 1.13
C LEU A 47 36.61 21.83 2.28
N ASN A 48 36.08 23.01 2.64
CA ASN A 48 36.67 23.91 3.63
C ASN A 48 36.88 23.31 5.04
N ASN A 49 36.14 22.26 5.41
CA ASN A 49 36.18 21.62 6.74
C ASN A 49 36.70 20.18 6.72
N ILE A 50 37.37 19.76 5.64
CA ILE A 50 37.80 18.36 5.47
C ILE A 50 38.78 17.90 6.57
N GLU A 51 39.59 18.81 7.11
CA GLU A 51 40.57 18.46 8.13
C GLU A 51 39.94 18.18 9.50
N ASN A 52 38.80 18.83 9.80
CA ASN A 52 38.00 18.50 10.98
C ASN A 52 37.38 17.11 10.86
N ILE A 53 36.83 16.78 9.68
CA ILE A 53 36.27 15.45 9.38
C ILE A 53 37.33 14.37 9.55
N LYS A 54 38.54 14.61 9.03
CA LYS A 54 39.67 13.69 9.17
C LYS A 54 40.09 13.52 10.62
N ASN A 55 40.10 14.59 11.41
CA ASN A 55 40.41 14.52 12.84
C ASN A 55 39.41 13.67 13.62
N VAL A 56 38.11 13.77 13.32
CA VAL A 56 37.06 12.94 13.94
C VAL A 56 37.25 11.46 13.57
N LEU A 57 37.46 11.16 12.27
CA LEU A 57 37.73 9.79 11.81
C LEU A 57 38.93 9.19 12.55
N LEU A 58 40.05 9.92 12.61
CA LEU A 58 41.27 9.48 13.29
C LEU A 58 41.07 9.32 14.79
N ALA A 59 40.28 10.18 15.44
CA ALA A 59 39.96 10.04 16.86
C ALA A 59 39.19 8.73 17.13
N ASN A 60 38.27 8.34 16.25
CA ASN A 60 37.55 7.08 16.36
C ASN A 60 38.43 5.85 16.10
N ILE A 61 39.25 5.89 15.05
CA ILE A 61 40.22 4.83 14.71
C ILE A 61 41.19 4.60 15.88
N ASN A 62 41.74 5.69 16.44
CA ASN A 62 42.68 5.64 17.55
C ASN A 62 42.02 5.47 18.94
N LYS A 63 40.69 5.28 18.98
CA LYS A 63 39.92 5.11 20.22
C LYS A 63 40.12 6.22 21.26
N LYS A 64 40.32 7.46 20.80
CA LYS A 64 40.54 8.62 21.67
C LYS A 64 39.21 9.06 22.30
N LYS A 65 39.04 8.80 23.59
CA LYS A 65 37.85 9.17 24.35
C LYS A 65 37.79 10.69 24.60
N VAL A 66 36.61 11.28 24.44
CA VAL A 66 36.29 12.68 24.78
C VAL A 66 35.17 12.73 25.80
N ASN A 67 35.24 13.68 26.75
CA ASN A 67 34.21 13.94 27.76
C ASN A 67 33.12 14.87 27.22
N TYR A 68 31.98 14.93 27.91
CA TYR A 68 30.88 15.81 27.51
C TYR A 68 31.19 17.28 27.86
N HIS A 69 30.54 18.20 27.14
CA HIS A 69 30.70 19.63 27.30
C HIS A 69 29.83 20.12 28.47
N ASN A 70 30.47 20.59 29.55
CA ASN A 70 29.78 21.05 30.77
C ASN A 70 28.79 22.23 30.56
N SER A 71 28.85 22.92 29.41
CA SER A 71 28.06 24.11 29.11
C SER A 71 26.80 23.86 28.27
N LEU A 72 26.53 22.62 27.86
CA LEU A 72 25.51 22.34 26.84
C LEU A 72 24.07 22.47 27.38
N ILE A 73 23.87 22.50 28.70
CA ILE A 73 22.56 22.29 29.34
C ILE A 73 22.31 23.31 30.45
N ASP A 74 21.11 23.90 30.46
CA ASP A 74 20.60 24.72 31.56
C ASP A 74 19.74 23.89 32.53
N ASP A 75 20.25 23.64 33.73
CA ASP A 75 19.54 22.92 34.79
C ASP A 75 18.25 23.61 35.24
N ALA A 76 18.14 24.93 35.06
CA ALA A 76 16.96 25.69 35.51
C ALA A 76 15.80 25.65 34.50
N THR A 77 16.11 25.66 33.20
CA THR A 77 15.11 25.83 32.14
C THR A 77 14.93 24.59 31.25
N PHE A 78 15.76 23.56 31.42
CA PHE A 78 15.80 22.39 30.54
C PHE A 78 16.01 22.80 29.07
N GLN A 79 16.86 23.81 28.83
CA GLN A 79 17.22 24.29 27.48
C GLN A 79 18.69 24.01 27.17
N ILE A 80 19.00 23.84 25.88
CA ILE A 80 20.38 23.75 25.40
C ILE A 80 20.97 25.16 25.37
N LYS A 81 22.00 25.40 26.20
CA LYS A 81 22.80 26.62 26.16
C LYS A 81 23.95 26.36 25.18
N ASN A 82 23.86 26.91 23.96
CA ASN A 82 24.86 26.77 22.88
C ASN A 82 24.91 25.36 22.26
N MET A 83 24.18 25.15 21.15
CA MET A 83 24.47 24.01 20.27
C MET A 83 25.87 24.20 19.69
N PRO A 84 26.85 23.33 19.98
CA PRO A 84 28.08 23.34 19.23
C PRO A 84 27.76 23.00 17.76
N PRO A 85 28.65 23.36 16.82
CA PRO A 85 28.50 22.91 15.44
C PRO A 85 28.41 21.37 15.41
N PHE A 86 27.65 20.80 14.46
CA PHE A 86 27.40 19.34 14.33
C PHE A 86 28.65 18.46 14.10
N TYR A 87 29.85 19.05 14.16
CA TYR A 87 31.13 18.37 14.04
C TYR A 87 31.83 18.40 15.41
N ASP A 88 32.37 17.24 15.83
CA ASP A 88 33.16 17.05 17.06
C ASP A 88 32.39 16.70 18.35
N LEU A 89 31.11 16.36 18.24
CA LEU A 89 30.30 15.92 19.37
C LEU A 89 30.56 14.44 19.71
N PRO A 90 30.73 14.07 20.99
CA PRO A 90 30.62 12.67 21.41
C PRO A 90 29.24 12.11 21.02
N TRP A 91 29.19 10.86 20.53
CA TRP A 91 27.92 10.21 20.15
C TRP A 91 26.88 10.27 21.28
N GLN A 92 27.31 10.26 22.54
CA GLN A 92 26.43 10.40 23.71
C GLN A 92 25.65 11.72 23.71
N GLU A 93 26.33 12.85 23.47
CA GLU A 93 25.69 14.17 23.40
C GLU A 93 24.83 14.28 22.16
N HIS A 94 25.31 13.75 21.03
CA HIS A 94 24.56 13.72 19.79
C HIS A 94 23.25 12.94 19.95
N VAL A 95 23.24 11.81 20.68
CA VAL A 95 22.01 11.06 21.01
C VAL A 95 21.03 11.91 21.83
N ILE A 96 21.51 12.65 22.83
CA ILE A 96 20.66 13.55 23.64
C ILE A 96 20.13 14.72 22.81
N ILE A 97 20.93 15.34 21.95
CA ILE A 97 20.48 16.43 21.08
C ILE A 97 19.43 15.91 20.09
N ASN A 98 19.68 14.76 19.46
CA ASN A 98 18.76 14.17 18.51
C ASN A 98 17.44 13.72 19.17
N SER A 99 17.50 13.35 20.45
CA SER A 99 16.32 13.03 21.24
C SER A 99 15.31 14.18 21.32
N LEU A 100 15.79 15.43 21.26
CA LEU A 100 14.95 16.62 21.29
C LEU A 100 14.28 16.89 19.94
N CYS A 101 14.81 16.33 18.85
CA CYS A 101 14.23 16.43 17.51
C CYS A 101 13.05 15.45 17.30
N ILE A 102 12.70 14.63 18.29
CA ILE A 102 11.55 13.72 18.22
C ILE A 102 10.27 14.54 18.16
N ASN A 103 9.73 14.70 16.94
CA ASN A 103 8.64 15.64 16.66
C ASN A 103 7.24 15.03 16.73
N SER A 104 7.13 13.70 16.75
CA SER A 104 5.81 13.07 16.72
C SER A 104 5.78 11.70 17.40
N TYR A 105 4.59 11.37 17.90
CA TYR A 105 4.29 10.09 18.51
C TYR A 105 3.01 9.56 17.87
N ASP A 106 3.09 8.50 17.07
CA ASP A 106 1.90 7.75 16.68
C ASP A 106 1.41 6.94 17.90
N LYS A 107 0.13 6.60 17.97
CA LYS A 107 -0.60 6.08 19.16
C LYS A 107 0.10 4.92 19.91
N LYS A 108 1.10 4.26 19.30
CA LYS A 108 1.87 3.16 19.88
C LYS A 108 3.38 3.39 19.97
N ASP A 109 4.00 4.18 19.10
CA ASP A 109 5.47 4.28 18.99
C ASP A 109 5.99 5.71 18.93
N ILE A 110 7.24 5.88 19.37
CA ILE A 110 8.03 7.09 19.16
C ILE A 110 8.48 7.10 17.71
N LEU A 111 8.11 8.13 16.96
CA LEU A 111 8.51 8.25 15.56
C LEU A 111 9.81 9.07 15.47
N PRO A 112 10.77 8.64 14.64
CA PRO A 112 11.93 9.47 14.35
C PRO A 112 11.48 10.71 13.57
N PHE A 113 12.28 11.78 13.64
CA PHE A 113 12.07 13.01 12.89
C PHE A 113 12.05 12.73 11.38
N ILE A 114 12.94 11.85 10.92
CA ILE A 114 12.98 11.34 9.56
C ILE A 114 12.83 9.81 9.65
N TRP A 115 11.86 9.27 8.91
CA TRP A 115 11.61 7.85 8.82
C TRP A 115 11.63 7.42 7.35
N VAL A 116 12.63 6.61 6.97
CA VAL A 116 12.68 5.94 5.68
C VAL A 116 12.46 4.45 5.93
N PRO A 117 11.35 3.85 5.43
CA PRO A 117 10.91 2.49 5.78
C PRO A 117 11.97 1.38 5.66
N THR A 118 13.02 1.60 4.86
CA THR A 118 13.95 0.57 4.43
C THR A 118 15.41 0.78 4.86
N SER A 119 15.81 1.95 5.36
CA SER A 119 17.26 2.17 5.57
C SER A 119 17.70 3.26 6.54
N TYR A 120 16.86 4.22 6.94
CA TYR A 120 17.31 5.33 7.78
C TYR A 120 16.21 5.90 8.67
N ASP A 121 16.41 5.77 9.99
CA ASP A 121 15.59 6.39 11.03
C ASP A 121 16.47 7.44 11.73
N TYR A 122 16.07 8.72 11.74
CA TYR A 122 16.77 9.78 12.47
C TYR A 122 15.87 10.48 13.49
N PRO A 123 16.17 10.42 14.80
CA PRO A 123 17.19 9.58 15.44
C PRO A 123 16.97 8.07 15.24
N LYS A 124 18.04 7.27 15.39
CA LYS A 124 18.00 5.79 15.36
C LYS A 124 17.36 5.21 16.65
N ILE A 125 16.06 5.46 16.83
CA ILE A 125 15.30 5.11 18.05
C ILE A 125 15.37 3.61 18.35
N LYS A 126 15.41 2.75 17.33
CA LYS A 126 15.49 1.29 17.49
C LYS A 126 16.68 0.83 18.35
N ASN A 127 17.80 1.56 18.31
CA ASN A 127 19.02 1.18 19.04
C ASN A 127 18.99 1.53 20.54
N TRP A 128 17.94 2.22 21.01
CA TRP A 128 17.85 2.69 22.40
C TRP A 128 17.41 1.58 23.35
N ASN A 129 18.32 0.70 23.70
CA ASN A 129 18.09 -0.39 24.64
C ASN A 129 18.64 -0.03 26.04
N ILE A 130 18.42 -0.91 27.02
CA ILE A 130 18.88 -0.71 28.40
C ILE A 130 20.41 -0.53 28.50
N GLU A 131 21.15 -1.20 27.61
CA GLU A 131 22.62 -1.12 27.60
C GLU A 131 23.09 0.27 27.18
N LEU A 132 22.52 0.83 26.11
CA LEU A 132 22.79 2.19 25.66
C LEU A 132 22.48 3.19 26.77
N ILE A 133 21.37 3.00 27.47
CA ILE A 133 20.92 3.89 28.55
C ILE A 133 21.86 3.85 29.74
N ASN A 134 22.29 2.66 30.14
CA ASN A 134 23.27 2.53 31.21
C ASN A 134 24.58 3.21 30.80
N LYS A 135 25.04 3.03 29.56
CA LYS A 135 26.22 3.75 29.03
C LYS A 135 26.05 5.27 29.09
N LEU A 136 24.87 5.80 28.72
CA LEU A 136 24.57 7.24 28.79
C LEU A 136 24.53 7.74 30.24
N LYS A 137 23.86 7.02 31.15
CA LYS A 137 23.79 7.38 32.59
C LYS A 137 25.16 7.38 33.25
N THR A 138 25.99 6.37 32.96
CA THR A 138 27.37 6.33 33.45
C THR A 138 28.21 7.46 32.87
N TYR A 139 27.98 7.85 31.61
CA TYR A 139 28.74 8.91 30.94
C TYR A 139 28.40 10.32 31.44
N PHE A 140 27.11 10.65 31.63
CA PHE A 140 26.67 11.96 32.11
C PHE A 140 26.66 12.09 33.65
N GLY A 141 26.78 10.96 34.36
CA GLY A 141 26.70 10.89 35.82
C GLY A 141 25.26 10.65 36.30
N GLU A 142 25.12 9.78 37.31
CA GLU A 142 23.80 9.32 37.81
C GLU A 142 22.93 10.45 38.39
N ASN A 143 23.53 11.57 38.79
CA ASN A 143 22.84 12.69 39.43
C ASN A 143 22.44 13.81 38.46
N ASN A 144 22.73 13.68 37.16
CA ASN A 144 22.39 14.70 36.17
C ASN A 144 20.88 14.67 35.84
N LYS A 145 20.11 15.56 36.49
CA LYS A 145 18.64 15.60 36.43
C LYS A 145 18.10 15.79 35.02
N PHE A 146 18.74 16.63 34.19
CA PHE A 146 18.29 16.91 32.83
C PHE A 146 18.46 15.70 31.90
N THR A 147 19.65 15.12 31.87
CA THR A 147 19.92 13.96 31.01
C THR A 147 19.10 12.76 31.45
N ASN A 148 18.97 12.52 32.76
CA ASN A 148 18.07 11.50 33.30
C ASN A 148 16.61 11.74 32.91
N PHE A 149 16.13 12.99 32.99
CA PHE A 149 14.78 13.34 32.55
C PHE A 149 14.55 12.93 31.09
N ILE A 150 15.47 13.27 30.17
CA ILE A 150 15.35 12.90 28.74
C ILE A 150 15.45 11.38 28.55
N ILE A 151 16.51 10.76 29.08
CA ILE A 151 16.83 9.35 28.87
C ILE A 151 15.70 8.46 29.41
N GLU A 152 15.27 8.70 30.64
CA GLU A 152 14.22 7.90 31.30
C GLU A 152 12.86 8.10 30.62
N THR A 153 12.54 9.32 30.20
CA THR A 153 11.31 9.62 29.46
C THR A 153 11.24 8.77 28.19
N ILE A 154 12.27 8.86 27.35
CA ILE A 154 12.21 8.23 26.04
C ILE A 154 12.32 6.72 26.16
N TYR A 155 13.14 6.23 27.09
CA TYR A 155 13.22 4.80 27.35
C TYR A 155 11.88 4.21 27.79
N TYR A 156 11.22 4.86 28.74
CA TYR A 156 9.90 4.44 29.19
C TYR A 156 8.90 4.48 28.04
N LEU A 157 8.85 5.56 27.26
CA LEU A 157 7.94 5.68 26.13
C LEU A 157 8.19 4.61 25.04
N LYS A 158 9.43 4.16 24.87
CA LYS A 158 9.83 3.17 23.85
C LYS A 158 9.58 1.72 24.29
N GLU A 159 10.07 1.33 25.46
CA GLU A 159 10.12 -0.09 25.87
C GLU A 159 8.86 -0.55 26.63
N ARG A 160 7.97 0.38 26.96
CA ARG A 160 6.73 0.04 27.66
C ARG A 160 5.90 -0.94 26.83
N LYS A 161 5.28 -1.91 27.51
CA LYS A 161 4.25 -2.79 26.91
C LYS A 161 2.96 -2.56 27.66
N GLN A 162 1.92 -2.11 26.95
CA GLN A 162 0.66 -1.71 27.57
C GLN A 162 0.15 -2.80 28.52
N GLY A 163 -0.01 -2.46 29.81
CA GLY A 163 -0.52 -3.36 30.84
C GLY A 163 0.50 -4.37 31.42
N ASN A 164 1.70 -4.49 30.85
CA ASN A 164 2.75 -5.42 31.30
C ASN A 164 3.95 -4.74 31.96
N THR A 165 4.07 -3.40 31.87
CA THR A 165 5.20 -2.64 32.44
C THR A 165 5.31 -2.76 33.96
N GLN A 166 4.22 -3.05 34.67
CA GLN A 166 4.20 -3.24 36.13
C GLN A 166 5.17 -4.33 36.61
N ASN A 167 5.46 -5.33 35.76
CA ASN A 167 6.34 -6.45 36.09
C ASN A 167 7.83 -6.13 35.88
N ASN A 168 8.17 -4.98 35.29
CA ASN A 168 9.55 -4.58 35.04
C ASN A 168 9.84 -3.20 35.65
N LYS A 169 10.13 -3.19 36.96
CA LYS A 169 10.43 -1.97 37.73
C LYS A 169 11.56 -1.12 37.12
N LYS A 170 12.49 -1.73 36.37
CA LYS A 170 13.62 -1.03 35.73
C LYS A 170 13.20 -0.09 34.59
N LEU A 171 11.98 -0.24 34.06
CA LEU A 171 11.43 0.63 33.02
C LEU A 171 10.78 1.91 33.58
N ILE A 172 10.46 1.94 34.87
CA ILE A 172 9.71 3.05 35.47
C ILE A 172 10.67 4.23 35.67
N PRO A 173 10.34 5.45 35.18
CA PRO A 173 11.15 6.64 35.42
C PRO A 173 11.30 6.92 36.93
N SER A 174 12.40 7.56 37.30
CA SER A 174 12.67 7.94 38.69
C SER A 174 11.61 8.91 39.22
N SER A 175 11.45 8.97 40.55
CA SER A 175 10.55 9.93 41.20
C SER A 175 10.88 11.37 40.81
N THR A 176 12.17 11.69 40.63
CA THR A 176 12.62 13.01 40.15
C THR A 176 12.13 13.31 38.74
N THR A 177 12.27 12.39 37.79
CA THR A 177 11.76 12.55 36.41
C THR A 177 10.24 12.72 36.39
N LEU A 178 9.53 11.91 37.17
CA LEU A 178 8.06 11.96 37.27
C LEU A 178 7.57 13.29 37.87
N HIS A 179 8.24 13.77 38.92
CA HIS A 179 7.98 15.07 39.53
C HIS A 179 8.13 16.21 38.52
N ILE A 180 9.21 16.21 37.73
CA ILE A 180 9.45 17.23 36.71
C ILE A 180 8.32 17.26 35.68
N HIS A 181 7.85 16.10 35.19
CA HIS A 181 6.71 16.07 34.25
C HIS A 181 5.43 16.66 34.83
N LEU A 182 5.10 16.33 36.08
CA LEU A 182 3.91 16.87 36.75
C LEU A 182 4.03 18.37 37.02
N LYS A 183 5.22 18.84 37.41
CA LYS A 183 5.54 20.26 37.57
C LYS A 183 5.35 21.02 36.26
N LEU A 184 5.93 20.52 35.15
CA LEU A 184 5.80 21.13 33.82
C LEU A 184 4.33 21.25 33.38
N LEU A 185 3.52 20.22 33.63
CA LEU A 185 2.08 20.27 33.35
C LEU A 185 1.37 21.33 34.19
N ASN A 186 1.69 21.40 35.49
CA ASN A 186 1.10 22.37 36.39
C ASN A 186 1.50 23.80 36.06
N ASP A 187 2.76 24.04 35.70
CA ASP A 187 3.25 25.35 35.29
C ASP A 187 2.57 25.79 33.99
N ALA A 188 2.39 24.88 33.03
CA ALA A 188 1.63 25.16 31.81
C ALA A 188 0.15 25.49 32.09
N ILE A 189 -0.48 24.80 33.05
CA ILE A 189 -1.85 25.07 33.50
C ILE A 189 -1.94 26.46 34.15
N LYS A 190 -1.03 26.79 35.07
CA LYS A 190 -0.96 28.10 35.74
C LYS A 190 -0.72 29.24 34.74
N ALA A 191 0.13 29.01 33.75
CA ALA A 191 0.38 29.94 32.65
C ALA A 191 -0.79 30.07 31.65
N LYS A 192 -1.94 29.40 31.90
CA LYS A 192 -3.11 29.39 31.03
C LYS A 192 -2.79 28.95 29.59
N THR A 193 -1.85 28.03 29.45
CA THR A 193 -1.52 27.43 28.15
C THR A 193 -2.76 26.71 27.59
N SER A 194 -3.05 26.87 26.30
CA SER A 194 -4.23 26.25 25.68
C SER A 194 -4.26 24.73 25.93
N ALA A 195 -5.43 24.19 26.27
CA ALA A 195 -5.58 22.77 26.59
C ALA A 195 -5.09 21.83 25.47
N ARG A 196 -5.29 22.19 24.19
CA ARG A 196 -4.75 21.42 23.05
C ARG A 196 -3.22 21.28 23.09
N LYS A 197 -2.49 22.33 23.47
CA LYS A 197 -1.02 22.29 23.61
C LYS A 197 -0.60 21.40 24.79
N ILE A 198 -1.30 21.49 25.92
CA ILE A 198 -1.03 20.66 27.10
C ILE A 198 -1.26 19.18 26.75
N ILE A 199 -2.37 18.84 26.08
CA ILE A 199 -2.72 17.47 25.69
C ILE A 199 -1.68 16.87 24.74
N ARG A 200 -1.14 17.67 23.83
CA ARG A 200 -0.12 17.23 22.86
C ARG A 200 1.30 17.16 23.44
N SER A 201 1.50 17.56 24.70
CA SER A 201 2.82 17.57 25.33
C SER A 201 3.32 16.16 25.67
N THR A 202 4.65 15.99 25.64
CA THR A 202 5.32 14.76 26.08
C THR A 202 4.98 14.40 27.52
N SER A 203 4.91 15.41 28.41
CA SER A 203 4.54 15.20 29.81
C SER A 203 3.13 14.62 29.97
N MET A 204 2.13 15.15 29.26
CA MET A 204 0.77 14.59 29.29
C MET A 204 0.78 13.13 28.87
N ARG A 205 1.53 12.82 27.81
CA ARG A 205 1.60 11.47 27.26
C ARG A 205 2.26 10.49 28.22
N LEU A 206 3.40 10.85 28.80
CA LEU A 206 4.09 10.01 29.77
C LEU A 206 3.17 9.71 30.97
N ILE A 207 2.53 10.73 31.53
CA ILE A 207 1.60 10.57 32.65
C ILE A 207 0.42 9.67 32.25
N SER A 208 -0.16 9.85 31.06
CA SER A 208 -1.25 8.97 30.58
C SER A 208 -0.84 7.50 30.53
N TYR A 209 0.40 7.20 30.15
CA TYR A 209 0.87 5.82 30.11
C TYR A 209 1.04 5.20 31.50
N LEU A 210 1.34 5.99 32.54
CA LEU A 210 1.32 5.49 33.92
C LEU A 210 -0.07 4.96 34.32
N PHE A 211 -1.15 5.60 33.84
CA PHE A 211 -2.52 5.10 34.00
C PHE A 211 -2.75 3.82 33.20
N LYS A 212 -2.39 3.80 31.91
CA LYS A 212 -2.53 2.60 31.05
C LYS A 212 -1.79 1.38 31.61
N ASP A 213 -0.65 1.62 32.25
CA ASP A 213 0.21 0.58 32.83
C ASP A 213 -0.09 0.27 34.30
N ARG A 214 -1.14 0.90 34.87
CA ARG A 214 -1.58 0.68 36.26
C ARG A 214 -0.50 0.97 37.31
N ILE A 215 0.45 1.84 37.00
CA ILE A 215 1.56 2.25 37.90
C ILE A 215 1.39 3.66 38.47
N VAL A 216 0.22 4.29 38.30
CA VAL A 216 -0.10 5.63 38.83
C VAL A 216 0.21 5.83 40.32
N LYS A 217 0.28 4.76 41.12
CA LYS A 217 0.69 4.81 42.52
C LYS A 217 2.06 5.48 42.74
N THR A 218 2.94 5.49 41.73
CA THR A 218 4.26 6.12 41.80
C THR A 218 4.22 7.65 41.83
N ILE A 219 3.09 8.25 41.44
CA ILE A 219 2.91 9.71 41.39
C ILE A 219 1.80 10.23 42.31
N LYS A 220 1.09 9.34 43.03
CA LYS A 220 -0.05 9.74 43.87
C LYS A 220 0.33 10.67 45.02
N SER A 221 1.55 10.53 45.54
CA SER A 221 2.08 11.34 46.64
C SER A 221 2.74 12.65 46.19
N ASP A 222 2.75 12.93 44.88
CA ASP A 222 3.33 14.15 44.34
C ASP A 222 2.37 15.34 44.50
N ASP A 223 2.86 16.47 45.00
CA ASP A 223 2.07 17.67 45.30
C ASP A 223 1.31 18.22 44.07
N TYR A 224 1.81 17.97 42.87
CA TYR A 224 1.21 18.46 41.63
C TYR A 224 0.12 17.54 41.06
N PHE A 225 -0.02 16.31 41.58
CA PHE A 225 -0.93 15.31 41.04
C PHE A 225 -2.42 15.69 41.20
N GLY A 226 -2.80 16.23 42.37
CA GLY A 226 -4.18 16.64 42.64
C GLY A 226 -4.67 17.75 41.70
N ASN A 227 -3.82 18.75 41.46
CA ASN A 227 -4.10 19.84 40.53
C ASN A 227 -4.27 19.37 39.09
N PHE A 228 -3.45 18.41 38.66
CA PHE A 228 -3.56 17.79 37.33
C PHE A 228 -4.90 17.05 37.16
N LEU A 229 -5.33 16.26 38.14
CA LEU A 229 -6.64 15.58 38.10
C LEU A 229 -7.82 16.56 38.07
N ARG A 230 -7.74 17.65 38.84
CA ARG A 230 -8.75 18.70 38.82
C ARG A 230 -8.83 19.37 37.45
N TRP A 231 -7.68 19.63 36.81
CA TRP A 231 -7.66 20.19 35.45
C TRP A 231 -8.31 19.25 34.43
N ILE A 232 -8.07 17.95 34.49
CA ILE A 232 -8.71 16.96 33.60
C ILE A 232 -10.24 17.04 33.67
N ASN A 233 -10.81 17.17 34.87
CA ASN A 233 -12.26 17.07 35.09
C ASN A 233 -13.02 18.39 34.94
N ILE A 234 -12.33 19.52 34.74
CA ILE A 234 -12.94 20.84 34.50
C ILE A 234 -13.06 21.14 32.98
N GLN A 235 -12.55 20.27 32.12
CA GLN A 235 -12.67 20.46 30.67
C GLN A 235 -14.14 20.42 30.23
N THR A 236 -14.49 21.29 29.28
CA THR A 236 -15.86 21.45 28.75
C THR A 236 -15.89 21.45 27.21
N ASP A 237 -14.78 21.12 26.55
CA ASP A 237 -14.69 20.98 25.09
C ASP A 237 -14.67 19.48 24.75
N ILE A 238 -15.65 19.04 23.95
CA ILE A 238 -15.84 17.63 23.59
C ILE A 238 -14.62 17.03 22.89
N SER A 239 -13.90 17.82 22.08
CA SER A 239 -12.70 17.36 21.36
C SER A 239 -11.54 17.10 22.31
N ILE A 240 -11.45 17.91 23.37
CA ILE A 240 -10.46 17.78 24.44
C ILE A 240 -10.81 16.57 25.32
N GLU A 241 -12.06 16.42 25.72
CA GLU A 241 -12.51 15.30 26.53
C GLU A 241 -12.33 13.96 25.82
N GLN A 242 -12.68 13.87 24.54
CA GLN A 242 -12.42 12.68 23.72
C GLN A 242 -10.92 12.34 23.67
N ALA A 243 -10.06 13.35 23.54
CA ALA A 243 -8.62 13.14 23.56
C ALA A 243 -8.14 12.59 24.91
N ILE A 244 -8.60 13.18 26.03
CA ILE A 244 -8.30 12.70 27.39
C ILE A 244 -8.83 11.28 27.63
N ALA A 245 -10.04 10.98 27.20
CA ALA A 245 -10.64 9.65 27.31
C ALA A 245 -9.83 8.60 26.55
N SER A 246 -9.38 8.92 25.33
CA SER A 246 -8.51 8.04 24.53
C SER A 246 -7.14 7.77 25.18
N MET A 247 -6.71 8.66 26.07
CA MET A 247 -5.52 8.52 26.89
C MET A 247 -5.74 7.61 28.12
N GLN A 248 -6.97 7.12 28.37
CA GLN A 248 -7.37 6.35 29.55
C GLN A 248 -7.13 7.10 30.87
N LEU A 249 -7.16 8.43 30.81
CA LEU A 249 -7.15 9.27 31.99
C LEU A 249 -8.54 9.25 32.65
N PRO A 250 -8.63 9.37 33.98
CA PRO A 250 -9.88 9.34 34.69
C PRO A 250 -10.71 10.59 34.36
N ILE A 251 -11.84 10.39 33.69
CA ILE A 251 -12.85 11.42 33.40
C ILE A 251 -14.12 11.15 34.21
N SER A 252 -14.83 12.21 34.59
CA SER A 252 -16.10 12.15 35.32
C SER A 252 -17.18 11.37 34.56
N ALA A 253 -18.17 10.84 35.28
CA ALA A 253 -19.29 10.12 34.69
C ALA A 253 -20.11 10.99 33.71
N ASP A 254 -20.24 12.28 34.01
CA ASP A 254 -20.94 13.25 33.15
C ASP A 254 -20.22 13.44 31.81
N ASN A 255 -18.90 13.57 31.83
CA ASN A 255 -18.08 13.69 30.62
C ASN A 255 -18.11 12.40 29.79
N GLN A 256 -18.12 11.22 30.43
CA GLN A 256 -18.29 9.94 29.73
C GLN A 256 -19.63 9.87 28.99
N LEU A 257 -20.72 10.27 29.66
CA LEU A 257 -22.06 10.32 29.05
C LEU A 257 -22.12 11.34 27.91
N TRP A 258 -21.43 12.48 28.04
CA TRP A 258 -21.37 13.51 27.01
C TRP A 258 -20.62 13.02 25.75
N ILE A 259 -19.47 12.35 25.92
CA ILE A 259 -18.74 11.69 24.84
C ILE A 259 -19.63 10.68 24.10
N PHE A 260 -20.28 9.77 24.81
CA PHE A 260 -21.17 8.77 24.22
C PHE A 260 -22.31 9.41 23.41
N LYS A 261 -22.97 10.44 23.97
CA LYS A 261 -24.02 11.20 23.27
C LYS A 261 -23.48 11.91 22.02
N SER A 262 -22.25 12.43 22.07
CA SER A 262 -21.61 13.13 20.95
C SER A 262 -21.27 12.19 19.78
N GLU A 263 -20.77 10.98 20.07
CA GLU A 263 -20.44 9.98 19.05
C GLU A 263 -21.69 9.50 18.31
N LYS A 264 -22.77 9.26 19.07
CA LYS A 264 -24.08 8.92 18.51
C LYS A 264 -24.63 10.04 17.63
N ARG A 265 -24.51 11.30 18.05
CA ARG A 265 -24.89 12.47 17.23
C ARG A 265 -24.04 12.56 15.96
N ARG A 266 -22.73 12.34 16.04
CA ARG A 266 -21.82 12.43 14.88
C ARG A 266 -22.17 11.41 13.78
N LEU A 267 -22.56 10.20 14.17
CA LEU A 267 -23.01 9.16 13.22
C LEU A 267 -24.34 9.54 12.53
N THR A 268 -25.19 10.34 13.16
CA THR A 268 -26.51 10.70 12.63
C THR A 268 -26.60 12.13 12.06
N ASN A 269 -25.56 12.95 12.20
CA ASN A 269 -25.64 14.39 11.87
C ASN A 269 -25.35 14.68 10.39
N LEU A 270 -26.26 14.23 9.52
CA LEU A 270 -26.26 14.52 8.09
C LEU A 270 -26.39 16.03 7.78
N ASN A 271 -26.96 16.82 8.70
CA ASN A 271 -27.23 18.25 8.51
C ASN A 271 -25.96 19.10 8.38
N THR A 272 -24.81 18.58 8.82
CA THR A 272 -23.51 19.27 8.72
C THR A 272 -22.76 18.99 7.42
N VAL A 273 -23.25 18.06 6.60
CA VAL A 273 -22.60 17.61 5.37
C VAL A 273 -23.03 18.49 4.22
N ASN A 274 -22.19 19.43 3.79
CA ASN A 274 -22.56 20.47 2.84
C ASN A 274 -22.03 20.26 1.42
N ASN A 275 -21.12 19.31 1.23
CA ASN A 275 -20.55 19.01 -0.08
C ASN A 275 -20.40 17.49 -0.29
N ILE A 276 -20.16 17.11 -1.55
CA ILE A 276 -20.05 15.71 -1.97
C ILE A 276 -18.93 14.97 -1.22
N ARG A 277 -17.79 15.64 -0.97
CA ARG A 277 -16.64 15.02 -0.28
C ARG A 277 -16.98 14.65 1.17
N GLU A 278 -17.59 15.58 1.91
CA GLU A 278 -18.06 15.32 3.27
C GLU A 278 -19.11 14.21 3.30
N PHE A 279 -19.97 14.12 2.27
CA PHE A 279 -20.97 13.07 2.18
C PHE A 279 -20.35 11.70 1.94
N CYS A 280 -19.37 11.60 1.04
CA CYS A 280 -18.59 10.37 0.84
C CYS A 280 -17.88 9.95 2.15
N MET A 281 -17.26 10.89 2.86
CA MET A 281 -16.65 10.63 4.17
C MET A 281 -17.66 10.19 5.22
N TYR A 282 -18.89 10.73 5.18
CA TYR A 282 -19.99 10.32 6.05
C TYR A 282 -20.43 8.87 5.78
N LEU A 283 -20.64 8.52 4.51
CA LEU A 283 -21.06 7.17 4.10
C LEU A 283 -20.03 6.09 4.49
N ASN A 284 -18.74 6.41 4.43
CA ASN A 284 -17.64 5.48 4.71
C ASN A 284 -17.39 5.21 6.21
N GLN A 285 -18.22 5.72 7.12
CA GLN A 285 -18.10 5.47 8.55
C GLN A 285 -18.50 4.02 8.91
N LYS A 286 -17.54 3.23 9.40
CA LYS A 286 -17.70 1.79 9.70
C LYS A 286 -18.94 1.42 10.54
N GLU A 287 -19.30 2.26 11.51
CA GLU A 287 -20.38 1.98 12.46
C GLU A 287 -21.75 2.53 12.00
N LEU A 288 -21.79 3.33 10.93
CA LEU A 288 -23.02 3.99 10.47
C LEU A 288 -24.12 2.97 10.15
N VAL A 289 -23.78 1.93 9.39
CA VAL A 289 -24.73 0.89 8.95
C VAL A 289 -25.46 0.22 10.11
N LYS A 290 -24.81 0.08 11.27
CA LYS A 290 -25.40 -0.56 12.46
C LYS A 290 -26.43 0.31 13.17
N VAL A 291 -26.30 1.63 13.07
CA VAL A 291 -27.13 2.60 13.81
C VAL A 291 -28.23 3.25 12.96
N VAL A 292 -28.13 3.17 11.62
CA VAL A 292 -29.12 3.73 10.69
C VAL A 292 -30.50 3.06 10.87
N THR A 293 -31.53 3.90 10.93
CA THR A 293 -32.96 3.52 10.89
C THR A 293 -33.54 3.81 9.51
N GLN A 294 -34.79 3.40 9.25
CA GLN A 294 -35.45 3.66 7.97
C GLN A 294 -35.56 5.16 7.65
N ASP A 295 -35.90 6.01 8.64
CA ASP A 295 -35.98 7.46 8.46
C ASP A 295 -34.61 8.08 8.16
N HIS A 296 -33.56 7.62 8.84
CA HIS A 296 -32.20 8.05 8.55
C HIS A 296 -31.79 7.67 7.12
N LEU A 297 -32.12 6.45 6.68
CA LEU A 297 -31.86 6.00 5.31
C LEU A 297 -32.58 6.88 4.28
N GLN A 298 -33.82 7.27 4.54
CA GLN A 298 -34.57 8.19 3.68
C GLN A 298 -33.88 9.56 3.60
N ASN A 299 -33.37 10.08 4.72
CA ASN A 299 -32.63 11.35 4.73
C ASN A 299 -31.31 11.25 3.96
N ILE A 300 -30.57 10.14 4.11
CA ILE A 300 -29.34 9.87 3.36
C ILE A 300 -29.64 9.82 1.86
N LYS A 301 -30.70 9.10 1.46
CA LYS A 301 -31.20 9.07 0.08
C LYS A 301 -31.47 10.47 -0.44
N ASN A 302 -32.27 11.25 0.29
CA ASN A 302 -32.63 12.62 -0.12
C ASN A 302 -31.37 13.48 -0.31
N ARG A 303 -30.36 13.32 0.55
CA ARG A 303 -29.10 14.06 0.44
C ARG A 303 -28.26 13.64 -0.76
N PHE A 304 -28.20 12.35 -1.07
CA PHE A 304 -27.57 11.85 -2.31
C PHE A 304 -28.22 12.49 -3.53
N TRP A 305 -29.55 12.42 -3.65
CA TRP A 305 -30.27 12.97 -4.79
C TRP A 305 -30.16 14.50 -4.87
N TYR A 306 -30.11 15.19 -3.73
CA TYR A 306 -29.81 16.62 -3.69
C TYR A 306 -28.46 16.93 -4.35
N PHE A 307 -27.39 16.20 -4.00
CA PHE A 307 -26.07 16.41 -4.61
C PHE A 307 -26.06 16.09 -6.09
N VAL A 308 -26.70 15.00 -6.52
CA VAL A 308 -26.81 14.62 -7.93
C VAL A 308 -27.52 15.68 -8.76
N SER A 309 -28.53 16.35 -8.18
CA SER A 309 -29.38 17.31 -8.92
C SER A 309 -28.87 18.75 -8.88
N ASN A 310 -28.14 19.14 -7.83
CA ASN A 310 -27.78 20.54 -7.58
C ASN A 310 -26.28 20.84 -7.67
N SER A 311 -25.42 19.84 -7.84
CA SER A 311 -23.98 20.05 -7.97
C SER A 311 -23.56 20.03 -9.44
N SER A 312 -22.54 20.81 -9.79
CA SER A 312 -21.90 20.68 -11.10
C SER A 312 -21.29 19.28 -11.25
N VAL A 313 -21.64 18.60 -12.35
CA VAL A 313 -21.10 17.27 -12.64
C VAL A 313 -19.59 17.39 -12.84
N SER A 314 -18.84 16.50 -12.20
CA SER A 314 -17.38 16.38 -12.30
C SER A 314 -16.98 14.92 -12.21
N SER A 315 -15.71 14.61 -12.50
CA SER A 315 -15.14 13.27 -12.32
C SER A 315 -15.34 12.70 -10.91
N PHE A 316 -15.49 13.55 -9.89
CA PHE A 316 -15.75 13.14 -8.50
C PHE A 316 -17.12 12.48 -8.29
N PHE A 317 -18.07 12.64 -9.22
CA PHE A 317 -19.35 11.94 -9.17
C PHE A 317 -19.16 10.42 -9.24
N ALA A 318 -18.12 9.92 -9.93
CA ALA A 318 -17.83 8.49 -9.94
C ALA A 318 -17.60 7.95 -8.51
N THR A 319 -16.85 8.68 -7.68
CA THR A 319 -16.64 8.35 -6.26
C THR A 319 -17.94 8.40 -5.47
N LEU A 320 -18.76 9.43 -5.66
CA LEU A 320 -20.06 9.56 -4.98
C LEU A 320 -20.97 8.35 -5.24
N PHE A 321 -21.07 7.94 -6.50
CA PHE A 321 -21.91 6.80 -6.90
C PHE A 321 -21.37 5.48 -6.32
N ILE A 322 -20.04 5.28 -6.33
CA ILE A 322 -19.41 4.10 -5.73
C ILE A 322 -19.67 4.06 -4.22
N ASP A 323 -19.34 5.12 -3.48
CA ASP A 323 -19.43 5.15 -2.02
C ASP A 323 -20.89 4.98 -1.55
N TYR A 324 -21.85 5.56 -2.28
CA TYR A 324 -23.27 5.37 -1.99
C TYR A 324 -23.75 3.95 -2.29
N ALA A 325 -23.35 3.35 -3.41
CA ALA A 325 -23.67 1.96 -3.72
C ALA A 325 -23.07 0.97 -2.70
N VAL A 326 -21.83 1.20 -2.27
CA VAL A 326 -21.17 0.42 -1.21
C VAL A 326 -21.93 0.55 0.11
N PHE A 327 -22.33 1.76 0.48
CA PHE A 327 -23.16 2.00 1.66
C PHE A 327 -24.49 1.23 1.59
N LEU A 328 -25.23 1.33 0.47
CA LEU A 328 -26.49 0.62 0.27
C LEU A 328 -26.31 -0.91 0.33
N ASN A 329 -25.25 -1.45 -0.28
CA ASN A 329 -24.92 -2.87 -0.21
C ASN A 329 -24.65 -3.31 1.24
N ASN A 330 -23.91 -2.52 2.01
CA ASN A 330 -23.67 -2.81 3.42
C ASN A 330 -24.96 -2.76 4.25
N CYS A 331 -25.92 -1.91 3.90
CA CYS A 331 -27.23 -1.84 4.54
C CYS A 331 -28.06 -3.13 4.42
N PHE A 332 -27.81 -4.01 3.44
CA PHE A 332 -28.50 -5.32 3.37
C PHE A 332 -28.20 -6.23 4.58
N ASN A 333 -27.07 -6.00 5.25
CA ASN A 333 -26.70 -6.72 6.47
C ASN A 333 -27.49 -6.22 7.70
N ASN A 334 -28.13 -5.04 7.62
CA ASN A 334 -28.97 -4.51 8.68
C ASN A 334 -30.41 -5.01 8.53
N LYS A 335 -30.78 -6.02 9.32
CA LYS A 335 -32.11 -6.65 9.30
C LYS A 335 -33.28 -5.71 9.60
N LYS A 336 -33.03 -4.50 10.14
CA LYS A 336 -34.07 -3.52 10.47
C LYS A 336 -34.53 -2.68 9.27
N LEU A 337 -33.81 -2.74 8.15
CA LEU A 337 -34.08 -1.93 6.96
C LEU A 337 -34.93 -2.69 5.94
N ASN A 338 -35.74 -1.95 5.19
CA ASN A 338 -36.58 -2.54 4.15
C ASN A 338 -35.74 -2.93 2.91
N ARG A 339 -35.65 -4.24 2.63
CA ARG A 339 -34.89 -4.77 1.48
C ARG A 339 -35.46 -4.35 0.12
N LYS A 340 -36.79 -4.24 -0.01
CA LYS A 340 -37.43 -3.80 -1.26
C LYS A 340 -37.06 -2.34 -1.57
N PHE A 341 -37.02 -1.50 -0.53
CA PHE A 341 -36.56 -0.11 -0.67
C PHE A 341 -35.10 -0.04 -1.14
N LEU A 342 -34.20 -0.81 -0.53
CA LEU A 342 -32.78 -0.85 -0.93
C LEU A 342 -32.61 -1.32 -2.38
N ASN A 343 -33.31 -2.37 -2.79
CA ASN A 343 -33.27 -2.86 -4.18
C ASN A 343 -33.72 -1.80 -5.18
N LEU A 344 -34.85 -1.12 -4.91
CA LEU A 344 -35.37 -0.07 -5.80
C LEU A 344 -34.41 1.11 -5.89
N GLU A 345 -33.77 1.49 -4.78
CA GLU A 345 -32.79 2.56 -4.76
C GLU A 345 -31.54 2.22 -5.59
N ILE A 346 -30.99 1.00 -5.45
CA ILE A 346 -29.83 0.58 -6.25
C ILE A 346 -30.14 0.63 -7.75
N ILE A 347 -31.30 0.12 -8.16
CA ILE A 347 -31.74 0.15 -9.56
C ILE A 347 -31.86 1.60 -10.05
N GLN A 348 -32.42 2.49 -9.23
CA GLN A 348 -32.57 3.91 -9.58
C GLN A 348 -31.20 4.60 -9.73
N VAL A 349 -30.27 4.33 -8.82
CA VAL A 349 -28.89 4.87 -8.85
C VAL A 349 -28.16 4.41 -10.11
N GLN A 350 -28.21 3.12 -10.44
CA GLN A 350 -27.64 2.58 -11.67
C GLN A 350 -28.26 3.24 -12.91
N HIS A 351 -29.59 3.28 -13.00
CA HIS A 351 -30.28 3.83 -14.16
C HIS A 351 -29.95 5.31 -14.41
N ILE A 352 -29.88 6.12 -13.35
CA ILE A 352 -29.48 7.54 -13.48
C ILE A 352 -28.02 7.68 -13.89
N TRP A 353 -27.14 6.81 -13.40
CA TRP A 353 -25.76 6.77 -13.85
C TRP A 353 -25.69 6.59 -15.37
N GLU A 354 -26.26 5.51 -15.87
CA GLU A 354 -26.23 5.13 -17.29
C GLU A 354 -26.84 6.19 -18.21
N THR A 355 -28.01 6.71 -17.83
CA THR A 355 -28.81 7.54 -18.74
C THR A 355 -28.42 9.01 -18.74
N LYS A 356 -27.87 9.54 -17.64
CA LYS A 356 -27.64 10.98 -17.47
C LYS A 356 -26.23 11.34 -17.03
N ILE A 357 -25.70 10.65 -16.02
CA ILE A 357 -24.47 11.08 -15.35
C ILE A 357 -23.23 10.62 -16.09
N TYR A 358 -23.19 9.39 -16.61
CA TYR A 358 -22.03 8.81 -17.29
C TYR A 358 -21.44 9.72 -18.38
N LYS A 359 -22.25 10.11 -19.37
CA LYS A 359 -21.80 11.01 -20.46
C LYS A 359 -21.32 12.36 -19.93
N SER A 360 -22.04 12.91 -18.96
CA SER A 360 -21.69 14.19 -18.34
C SER A 360 -20.34 14.12 -17.62
N VAL A 361 -20.04 13.01 -16.94
CA VAL A 361 -18.73 12.76 -16.29
C VAL A 361 -17.64 12.60 -17.34
N ILE A 362 -17.84 11.79 -18.37
CA ILE A 362 -16.86 11.60 -19.46
C ILE A 362 -16.50 12.93 -20.12
N ASN A 363 -17.49 13.80 -20.39
CA ASN A 363 -17.26 15.12 -20.97
C ASN A 363 -16.45 16.07 -20.07
N THR A 364 -16.34 15.79 -18.77
CA THR A 364 -15.48 16.57 -17.87
C THR A 364 -14.02 16.10 -17.85
N MET A 365 -13.73 14.95 -18.45
CA MET A 365 -12.39 14.37 -18.49
C MET A 365 -11.62 14.91 -19.70
N SER A 366 -10.29 15.02 -19.57
CA SER A 366 -9.43 15.36 -20.69
C SER A 366 -9.20 14.13 -21.55
N GLU A 367 -9.64 14.20 -22.80
CA GLU A 367 -9.29 13.22 -23.81
C GLU A 367 -7.81 13.38 -24.18
N LYS A 368 -7.09 12.26 -24.23
CA LYS A 368 -5.75 12.19 -24.79
C LYS A 368 -5.79 11.19 -25.93
N GLU A 369 -5.87 11.70 -27.14
CA GLU A 369 -5.62 10.91 -28.33
C GLU A 369 -4.11 10.78 -28.50
N ILE A 370 -3.65 9.54 -28.61
CA ILE A 370 -2.26 9.24 -28.93
C ILE A 370 -2.30 8.56 -30.30
N GLU A 371 -1.95 9.32 -31.33
CA GLU A 371 -1.71 8.75 -32.65
C GLU A 371 -0.30 8.15 -32.67
N VAL A 372 -0.22 6.84 -32.94
CA VAL A 372 1.05 6.13 -33.05
C VAL A 372 1.16 5.65 -34.50
N ASN A 373 2.12 6.21 -35.22
CA ASN A 373 2.43 5.80 -36.58
C ASN A 373 3.44 4.66 -36.57
N PHE A 374 3.06 3.54 -37.16
CA PHE A 374 3.94 2.38 -37.33
C PHE A 374 4.40 2.31 -38.78
N SER A 375 5.67 1.97 -38.98
CA SER A 375 6.19 1.74 -40.31
C SER A 375 5.61 0.44 -40.90
N GLU A 376 5.50 0.39 -42.23
CA GLU A 376 5.11 -0.83 -42.93
C GLU A 376 6.07 -2.00 -42.61
N LYS A 377 7.36 -1.68 -42.40
CA LYS A 377 8.39 -2.63 -41.99
C LYS A 377 8.09 -3.27 -40.62
N GLU A 378 7.69 -2.48 -39.63
CA GLU A 378 7.33 -2.99 -38.30
C GLU A 378 6.07 -3.86 -38.37
N THR A 379 5.04 -3.39 -39.08
CA THR A 379 3.80 -4.17 -39.28
C THR A 379 4.09 -5.51 -39.94
N LYS A 380 4.95 -5.52 -40.97
CA LYS A 380 5.36 -6.74 -41.67
C LYS A 380 6.13 -7.69 -40.74
N ALA A 381 7.05 -7.16 -39.93
CA ALA A 381 7.80 -7.97 -38.95
C ALA A 381 6.87 -8.64 -37.93
N PHE A 382 5.84 -7.93 -37.43
CA PHE A 382 4.84 -8.52 -36.53
C PHE A 382 4.03 -9.64 -37.21
N ARG A 383 3.64 -9.45 -38.47
CA ARG A 383 2.92 -10.49 -39.24
C ARG A 383 3.79 -11.71 -39.50
N GLU A 384 5.07 -11.51 -39.84
CA GLU A 384 6.04 -12.59 -40.02
C GLU A 384 6.32 -13.35 -38.71
N LEU A 385 6.42 -12.63 -37.59
CA LEU A 385 6.55 -13.22 -36.26
C LEU A 385 5.32 -14.08 -35.91
N TYR A 386 4.11 -13.56 -36.12
CA TYR A 386 2.89 -14.33 -35.91
C TYR A 386 2.84 -15.60 -36.77
N LYS A 387 3.18 -15.50 -38.07
CA LYS A 387 3.15 -16.64 -38.98
C LYS A 387 4.18 -17.73 -38.62
N SER A 388 5.32 -17.34 -38.03
CA SER A 388 6.38 -18.27 -37.65
C SER A 388 6.17 -18.86 -36.25
N ASP A 389 5.75 -18.04 -35.28
CA ASP A 389 5.50 -18.46 -33.91
C ASP A 389 4.44 -17.56 -33.23
N PRO A 390 3.16 -17.98 -33.21
CA PRO A 390 2.10 -17.25 -32.51
C PRO A 390 2.36 -17.06 -31.00
N ILE A 391 3.10 -17.97 -30.35
CA ILE A 391 3.45 -17.86 -28.93
C ILE A 391 4.46 -16.73 -28.75
N ALA A 392 5.47 -16.63 -29.63
CA ALA A 392 6.44 -15.54 -29.62
C ALA A 392 5.79 -14.18 -29.90
N PHE A 393 4.77 -14.12 -30.75
CA PHE A 393 3.97 -12.91 -30.92
C PHE A 393 3.25 -12.51 -29.62
N SER A 394 2.66 -13.47 -28.89
CA SER A 394 1.98 -13.19 -27.61
C SER A 394 2.92 -12.55 -26.56
N HIS A 395 4.22 -12.87 -26.63
CA HIS A 395 5.26 -12.30 -25.76
C HIS A 395 5.51 -10.81 -26.03
N GLN A 396 5.30 -10.33 -27.26
CA GLN A 396 5.40 -8.90 -27.57
C GLN A 396 4.28 -8.08 -26.89
N ILE A 397 3.13 -8.72 -26.64
CA ILE A 397 1.98 -8.08 -25.99
C ILE A 397 2.11 -8.19 -24.47
N ILE A 398 2.37 -9.39 -23.96
CA ILE A 398 2.47 -9.71 -22.53
C ILE A 398 3.86 -10.30 -22.25
N PRO A 399 4.93 -9.50 -22.11
CA PRO A 399 6.27 -10.03 -21.88
C PRO A 399 6.43 -10.56 -20.45
N LEU A 400 6.53 -11.89 -20.29
CA LEU A 400 6.60 -12.55 -18.98
C LEU A 400 8.00 -13.04 -18.57
N ASP A 401 9.05 -12.73 -19.33
CA ASP A 401 10.42 -13.05 -18.93
C ASP A 401 10.90 -12.13 -17.80
N GLU A 402 11.86 -12.63 -17.00
CA GLU A 402 12.41 -11.89 -15.86
C GLU A 402 12.95 -10.51 -16.26
N LYS A 403 13.66 -10.41 -17.39
CA LYS A 403 14.32 -9.16 -17.81
C LYS A 403 13.29 -8.07 -18.12
N ASN A 404 12.21 -8.39 -18.82
CA ASN A 404 11.17 -7.41 -19.12
C ASN A 404 10.35 -7.05 -17.87
N ILE A 405 10.03 -8.01 -17.01
CA ILE A 405 9.33 -7.74 -15.74
C ILE A 405 10.15 -6.79 -14.86
N ILE A 406 11.47 -7.00 -14.74
CA ILE A 406 12.36 -6.13 -13.96
C ILE A 406 12.41 -4.72 -14.55
N LYS A 407 12.50 -4.57 -15.88
CA LYS A 407 12.43 -3.23 -16.52
C LYS A 407 11.11 -2.52 -16.22
N CYS A 408 10.00 -3.25 -16.21
CA CYS A 408 8.71 -2.71 -15.79
C CYS A 408 8.74 -2.27 -14.32
N MET A 409 9.29 -3.10 -13.41
CA MET A 409 9.46 -2.75 -12.01
C MET A 409 10.29 -1.48 -11.81
N GLU A 410 11.42 -1.34 -12.52
CA GLU A 410 12.25 -0.11 -12.50
C GLU A 410 11.46 1.12 -12.96
N LYS A 411 10.67 1.00 -14.04
CA LYS A 411 9.81 2.08 -14.53
C LYS A 411 8.73 2.42 -13.50
N PHE A 412 8.18 1.41 -12.83
CA PHE A 412 7.14 1.60 -11.84
C PHE A 412 7.66 2.32 -10.61
N ASP A 413 8.86 1.95 -10.18
CA ASP A 413 9.56 2.54 -9.06
C ASP A 413 9.86 4.03 -9.25
N LYS A 414 10.07 4.50 -10.50
CA LYS A 414 10.23 5.94 -10.80
C LYS A 414 8.96 6.77 -10.62
N ALA A 415 7.79 6.14 -10.46
CA ALA A 415 6.51 6.82 -10.29
C ALA A 415 5.66 6.14 -9.19
N PRO A 416 6.11 6.18 -7.93
CA PRO A 416 5.50 5.41 -6.84
C PRO A 416 4.10 5.94 -6.50
N LEU A 417 3.88 7.25 -6.58
CA LEU A 417 2.61 7.91 -6.29
C LEU A 417 1.45 7.37 -7.13
N LEU A 418 1.71 6.97 -8.39
CA LEU A 418 0.68 6.36 -9.25
C LEU A 418 0.15 5.04 -8.67
N SER A 419 0.91 4.37 -7.81
CA SER A 419 0.55 3.11 -7.16
C SER A 419 -0.22 3.31 -5.84
N GLU A 420 -0.34 4.55 -5.36
CA GLU A 420 -1.08 4.90 -4.12
C GLU A 420 -2.49 5.42 -4.40
N PHE A 421 -2.76 5.91 -5.62
CA PHE A 421 -4.07 6.44 -5.98
C PHE A 421 -5.05 5.34 -6.37
N SER A 422 -6.32 5.55 -6.03
CA SER A 422 -7.37 4.67 -6.50
C SER A 422 -7.73 4.88 -7.96
N HIS A 423 -7.53 3.84 -8.76
CA HIS A 423 -8.00 3.79 -10.14
C HIS A 423 -9.51 3.55 -10.14
N ILE A 424 -10.28 4.59 -10.45
CA ILE A 424 -11.71 4.47 -10.72
C ILE A 424 -11.88 4.35 -12.24
N GLU A 425 -12.45 3.24 -12.68
CA GLU A 425 -12.92 3.06 -14.05
C GLU A 425 -14.33 3.63 -14.18
N VAL A 426 -14.50 4.61 -15.07
CA VAL A 426 -15.80 5.22 -15.38
C VAL A 426 -16.42 4.39 -16.51
N ASP A 427 -17.19 3.37 -16.13
CA ASP A 427 -17.84 2.44 -17.06
C ASP A 427 -19.30 2.87 -17.34
N PRO A 428 -19.82 2.66 -18.57
CA PRO A 428 -21.18 3.08 -18.93
C PRO A 428 -22.26 2.53 -18.01
N LEU A 429 -22.12 1.27 -17.58
CA LEU A 429 -23.07 0.60 -16.70
C LEU A 429 -23.01 1.17 -15.27
N PHE A 430 -21.80 1.24 -14.71
CA PHE A 430 -21.57 1.77 -13.37
C PHE A 430 -20.07 1.99 -13.10
N PRO A 431 -19.64 3.04 -12.37
CA PRO A 431 -18.23 3.26 -12.07
C PRO A 431 -17.71 2.22 -11.07
N ARG A 432 -16.42 1.85 -11.18
CA ARG A 432 -15.84 0.74 -10.41
C ARG A 432 -14.44 1.08 -9.91
N ILE A 433 -14.08 0.60 -8.73
CA ILE A 433 -12.72 0.69 -8.20
C ILE A 433 -11.90 -0.48 -8.76
N LYS A 434 -10.81 -0.18 -9.47
CA LYS A 434 -9.88 -1.17 -10.05
C LYS A 434 -8.74 -1.59 -9.10
N ASN A 435 -8.70 -1.05 -7.88
CA ASN A 435 -7.57 -1.18 -6.95
C ASN A 435 -7.32 -2.57 -6.37
N ALA A 436 -8.22 -3.52 -6.56
CA ALA A 436 -8.06 -4.85 -5.99
C ALA A 436 -8.22 -5.87 -7.09
N ILE A 437 -7.10 -6.48 -7.50
CA ILE A 437 -7.13 -7.78 -8.17
C ILE A 437 -7.92 -8.70 -7.24
N ASN A 438 -8.99 -9.30 -7.74
CA ASN A 438 -9.73 -10.26 -6.95
C ASN A 438 -8.92 -11.56 -6.85
N ILE A 439 -7.97 -11.64 -5.91
CA ILE A 439 -7.06 -12.79 -5.80
C ILE A 439 -7.80 -14.05 -5.33
N ASN A 440 -8.96 -13.92 -4.67
CA ASN A 440 -9.62 -15.04 -3.99
C ASN A 440 -10.09 -16.15 -4.95
N HIS A 441 -10.44 -15.81 -6.18
CA HIS A 441 -10.93 -16.77 -7.19
C HIS A 441 -9.98 -16.98 -8.38
N HIS A 442 -8.82 -16.34 -8.38
CA HIS A 442 -7.95 -16.19 -9.54
C HIS A 442 -6.57 -16.84 -9.32
N LYS A 443 -6.43 -18.10 -9.74
CA LYS A 443 -5.24 -18.93 -9.46
C LYS A 443 -3.99 -18.52 -10.25
N VAL A 444 -4.13 -17.98 -11.46
CA VAL A 444 -2.98 -17.54 -12.27
C VAL A 444 -2.33 -16.31 -11.64
N GLU A 445 -3.13 -15.40 -11.08
CA GLU A 445 -2.64 -14.22 -10.40
C GLU A 445 -1.93 -14.58 -9.09
N LYS A 446 -2.34 -15.66 -8.41
CA LYS A 446 -1.56 -16.20 -7.28
C LYS A 446 -0.19 -16.71 -7.71
N ILE A 447 -0.10 -17.39 -8.87
CA ILE A 447 1.17 -17.83 -9.45
C ILE A 447 2.04 -16.62 -9.80
N ALA A 448 1.46 -15.59 -10.43
CA ALA A 448 2.17 -14.35 -10.75
C ALA A 448 2.66 -13.63 -9.48
N LEU A 449 1.84 -13.56 -8.42
CA LEU A 449 2.24 -12.98 -7.14
C LEU A 449 3.41 -13.74 -6.50
N ASP A 450 3.34 -15.08 -6.45
CA ASP A 450 4.44 -15.91 -5.94
C ASP A 450 5.74 -15.68 -6.72
N TYR A 451 5.66 -15.57 -8.05
CA TYR A 451 6.82 -15.25 -8.88
C TYR A 451 7.36 -13.84 -8.59
N LEU A 452 6.49 -12.84 -8.45
CA LEU A 452 6.88 -11.47 -8.13
C LEU A 452 7.47 -11.33 -6.72
N ASP A 453 6.97 -12.10 -5.74
CA ASP A 453 7.54 -12.15 -4.39
C ASP A 453 8.99 -12.65 -4.45
N LYS A 454 9.25 -13.73 -5.21
CA LYS A 454 10.62 -14.24 -5.44
C LYS A 454 11.53 -13.22 -6.12
N LEU A 455 11.01 -12.47 -7.10
CA LEU A 455 11.78 -11.39 -7.74
C LEU A 455 12.06 -10.24 -6.76
N ASN A 456 11.08 -9.82 -5.97
CA ASN A 456 11.26 -8.79 -4.95
C ASN A 456 12.30 -9.21 -3.90
N GLU A 457 12.32 -10.48 -3.49
CA GLU A 457 13.35 -11.01 -2.59
C GLU A 457 14.73 -11.03 -3.27
N LYS A 458 14.81 -11.51 -4.51
CA LYS A 458 16.05 -11.60 -5.30
C LYS A 458 16.70 -10.23 -5.55
N TYR A 459 15.89 -9.20 -5.82
CA TYR A 459 16.34 -7.85 -6.17
C TYR A 459 16.12 -6.84 -5.03
N ASN A 460 15.98 -7.32 -3.79
CA ASN A 460 15.72 -6.48 -2.63
C ASN A 460 16.84 -5.43 -2.43
N GLY A 461 16.45 -4.17 -2.27
CA GLY A 461 17.38 -3.04 -2.09
C GLY A 461 17.89 -2.41 -3.38
N LEU A 462 17.52 -2.92 -4.56
CA LEU A 462 17.85 -2.30 -5.85
C LEU A 462 16.77 -1.31 -6.34
N PHE A 463 15.53 -1.46 -5.87
CA PHE A 463 14.44 -0.52 -6.15
C PHE A 463 14.31 0.51 -5.03
N ILE A 464 14.08 1.77 -5.38
CA ILE A 464 14.01 2.93 -4.47
C ILE A 464 12.83 2.82 -3.51
N ASN A 465 11.65 2.40 -3.99
CA ASN A 465 10.40 2.38 -3.22
C ASN A 465 9.93 0.98 -2.81
N ASN A 466 10.60 -0.09 -3.28
CA ASN A 466 10.29 -1.49 -2.93
C ASN A 466 8.77 -1.79 -2.92
N LEU A 467 8.10 -1.56 -4.05
CA LEU A 467 6.65 -1.76 -4.18
C LEU A 467 6.25 -3.21 -3.86
N THR A 468 5.08 -3.40 -3.23
CA THR A 468 4.55 -4.74 -2.95
C THR A 468 4.17 -5.46 -4.24
N SER A 469 4.31 -6.79 -4.26
CA SER A 469 4.02 -7.63 -5.43
C SER A 469 2.59 -7.45 -5.98
N SER A 470 1.61 -7.19 -5.10
CA SER A 470 0.25 -6.83 -5.49
C SER A 470 0.15 -5.54 -6.29
N LYS A 471 0.87 -4.48 -5.88
CA LYS A 471 0.92 -3.20 -6.60
C LYS A 471 1.65 -3.36 -7.94
N ILE A 472 2.72 -4.15 -7.96
CA ILE A 472 3.45 -4.46 -9.19
C ILE A 472 2.55 -5.20 -10.18
N LEU A 473 1.83 -6.22 -9.74
CA LEU A 473 0.94 -7.01 -10.60
C LEU A 473 -0.16 -6.14 -11.24
N ILE A 474 -0.81 -5.25 -10.47
CA ILE A 474 -1.82 -4.32 -11.01
C ILE A 474 -1.21 -3.47 -12.14
N ARG A 475 0.01 -2.96 -11.94
CA ARG A 475 0.69 -2.14 -12.93
C ARG A 475 1.16 -2.93 -14.15
N LEU A 476 1.58 -4.17 -13.97
CA LEU A 476 1.88 -5.08 -15.08
C LEU A 476 0.65 -5.33 -15.93
N LEU A 477 -0.50 -5.66 -15.32
CA LEU A 477 -1.75 -5.85 -16.06
C LEU A 477 -2.15 -4.58 -16.82
N ASN A 478 -2.04 -3.40 -16.21
CA ASN A 478 -2.30 -2.13 -16.91
C ASN A 478 -1.32 -1.89 -18.06
N PHE A 479 -0.04 -2.22 -17.87
CA PHE A 479 0.97 -2.13 -18.93
C PHE A 479 0.66 -3.09 -20.09
N TYR A 480 0.26 -4.33 -19.81
CA TYR A 480 -0.14 -5.30 -20.83
C TYR A 480 -1.40 -4.86 -21.59
N LEU A 481 -2.38 -4.25 -20.91
CA LEU A 481 -3.55 -3.66 -21.58
C LEU A 481 -3.15 -2.58 -22.60
N GLN A 482 -2.11 -1.80 -22.31
CA GLN A 482 -1.59 -0.77 -23.23
C GLN A 482 -0.92 -1.37 -24.47
N ASN A 483 -0.45 -2.62 -24.41
CA ASN A 483 0.18 -3.31 -25.55
C ASN A 483 -0.82 -4.08 -26.41
N MET A 484 -2.04 -4.32 -25.92
CA MET A 484 -3.10 -5.04 -26.66
C MET A 484 -3.38 -4.50 -28.07
N PRO A 485 -3.27 -3.18 -28.37
CA PRO A 485 -3.45 -2.66 -29.73
C PRO A 485 -2.54 -3.28 -30.80
N TYR A 486 -1.41 -3.90 -30.44
CA TYR A 486 -0.56 -4.61 -31.41
C TYR A 486 -1.27 -5.77 -32.14
N ILE A 487 -2.38 -6.29 -31.59
CA ILE A 487 -3.22 -7.28 -32.26
C ILE A 487 -3.77 -6.79 -33.60
N TYR A 488 -3.99 -5.48 -33.76
CA TYR A 488 -4.50 -4.91 -35.00
C TYR A 488 -3.50 -4.96 -36.17
N PHE A 489 -2.23 -5.29 -35.93
CA PHE A 489 -1.26 -5.50 -37.01
C PHE A 489 -1.45 -6.82 -37.74
N LEU A 490 -2.13 -7.78 -37.13
CA LEU A 490 -2.40 -9.07 -37.74
C LEU A 490 -3.40 -8.92 -38.89
N ASP A 491 -3.42 -9.87 -39.82
CA ASP A 491 -4.41 -9.90 -40.90
C ASP A 491 -5.55 -10.83 -40.47
N GLU A 492 -6.70 -10.25 -40.08
CA GLU A 492 -7.81 -11.03 -39.53
C GLU A 492 -8.42 -11.99 -40.56
N GLN A 493 -8.37 -11.65 -41.85
CA GLN A 493 -8.94 -12.46 -42.91
C GLN A 493 -8.06 -13.71 -43.14
N ASP A 494 -6.75 -13.53 -43.20
CA ASP A 494 -5.78 -14.63 -43.33
C ASP A 494 -5.83 -15.55 -42.10
N MET A 495 -5.90 -14.97 -40.90
CA MET A 495 -6.05 -15.72 -39.65
C MET A 495 -7.34 -16.56 -39.66
N TYR A 496 -8.47 -15.95 -40.03
CA TYR A 496 -9.76 -16.63 -40.08
C TYR A 496 -9.75 -17.79 -41.08
N LYS A 497 -9.24 -17.56 -42.30
CA LYS A 497 -9.10 -18.62 -43.32
C LYS A 497 -8.24 -19.79 -42.81
N THR A 498 -7.18 -19.51 -42.07
CA THR A 498 -6.31 -20.53 -41.48
C THR A 498 -7.06 -21.36 -40.44
N VAL A 499 -7.80 -20.71 -39.55
CA VAL A 499 -8.63 -21.39 -38.55
C VAL A 499 -9.70 -22.27 -39.21
N CYS A 500 -10.38 -21.77 -40.25
CA CYS A 500 -11.40 -22.52 -40.99
C CYS A 500 -10.87 -23.80 -41.64
N LYS A 501 -9.66 -23.76 -42.22
CA LYS A 501 -9.02 -24.94 -42.83
C LYS A 501 -8.75 -26.06 -41.83
N ASN A 502 -8.57 -25.70 -40.56
CA ASN A 502 -8.20 -26.63 -39.49
C ASN A 502 -9.41 -27.09 -38.65
N GLN A 503 -10.65 -26.87 -39.12
CA GLN A 503 -11.86 -27.34 -38.46
C GLN A 503 -12.51 -28.51 -39.18
N ASN A 504 -13.11 -29.41 -38.41
CA ASN A 504 -13.86 -30.57 -38.93
C ASN A 504 -15.32 -30.22 -39.30
N TYR A 505 -15.73 -28.97 -39.13
CA TYR A 505 -17.07 -28.49 -39.42
C TYR A 505 -17.00 -27.11 -40.07
N THR A 506 -18.05 -26.79 -40.84
CA THR A 506 -18.11 -25.55 -41.62
C THR A 506 -18.36 -24.36 -40.71
N LEU A 507 -17.44 -23.39 -40.74
CA LEU A 507 -17.64 -22.05 -40.18
C LEU A 507 -18.27 -21.13 -41.24
N SER A 508 -18.87 -20.02 -40.80
CA SER A 508 -19.44 -19.02 -41.70
C SER A 508 -18.40 -18.46 -42.69
N THR A 509 -18.81 -18.01 -43.87
CA THR A 509 -17.89 -17.33 -44.79
C THR A 509 -17.44 -15.98 -44.21
N TYR A 510 -16.18 -15.60 -44.47
CA TYR A 510 -15.66 -14.30 -44.02
C TYR A 510 -16.47 -13.15 -44.66
N PRO A 511 -17.17 -12.33 -43.86
CA PRO A 511 -18.00 -11.23 -44.37
C PRO A 511 -17.17 -9.96 -44.62
N SER A 512 -17.76 -8.96 -45.30
CA SER A 512 -17.15 -7.63 -45.44
C SER A 512 -17.10 -6.86 -44.11
N ASN A 513 -18.01 -7.16 -43.17
CA ASN A 513 -18.06 -6.57 -41.83
C ASN A 513 -18.17 -7.68 -40.78
N ILE A 514 -17.31 -7.63 -39.77
CA ILE A 514 -17.36 -8.55 -38.62
C ILE A 514 -18.68 -8.33 -37.87
N ASN A 515 -19.35 -9.41 -37.49
CA ASN A 515 -20.58 -9.39 -36.71
C ASN A 515 -20.48 -10.27 -35.46
N VAL A 516 -21.45 -10.16 -34.56
CA VAL A 516 -21.50 -10.91 -33.30
C VAL A 516 -21.47 -12.42 -33.54
N GLY A 517 -22.15 -12.90 -34.58
CA GLY A 517 -22.15 -14.32 -34.95
C GLY A 517 -20.78 -14.85 -35.37
N LEU A 518 -19.96 -14.02 -36.02
CA LEU A 518 -18.64 -14.41 -36.51
C LEU A 518 -17.65 -14.64 -35.36
N VAL A 519 -17.75 -13.84 -34.30
CA VAL A 519 -16.93 -13.99 -33.09
C VAL A 519 -17.45 -15.15 -32.23
N SER A 520 -18.76 -15.25 -32.02
CA SER A 520 -19.33 -16.26 -31.11
C SER A 520 -19.08 -17.69 -31.56
N GLN A 521 -19.07 -17.98 -32.86
CA GLN A 521 -18.73 -19.31 -33.40
C GLN A 521 -17.28 -19.73 -33.11
N LEU A 522 -16.36 -18.79 -32.83
CA LEU A 522 -14.97 -19.10 -32.52
C LEU A 522 -14.77 -19.56 -31.07
N PHE A 523 -15.68 -19.23 -30.15
CA PHE A 523 -15.55 -19.69 -28.76
C PHE A 523 -15.62 -21.22 -28.67
N PRO A 524 -16.62 -21.92 -29.25
CA PRO A 524 -16.62 -23.38 -29.29
C PRO A 524 -15.34 -23.98 -29.91
N VAL A 525 -14.79 -23.36 -30.96
CA VAL A 525 -13.52 -23.79 -31.59
C VAL A 525 -12.38 -23.75 -30.58
N LEU A 526 -12.17 -22.60 -29.94
CA LEU A 526 -11.12 -22.40 -28.96
C LEU A 526 -11.29 -23.35 -27.76
N GLU A 527 -12.49 -23.41 -27.20
CA GLU A 527 -12.79 -24.24 -26.04
C GLU A 527 -12.59 -25.73 -26.35
N GLY A 528 -12.97 -26.19 -27.55
CA GLY A 528 -12.72 -27.55 -28.02
C GLY A 528 -11.24 -27.89 -28.12
N LYS A 529 -10.44 -26.97 -28.70
CA LYS A 529 -8.99 -27.13 -28.80
C LYS A 529 -8.31 -27.17 -27.42
N ILE A 530 -8.69 -26.29 -26.49
CA ILE A 530 -8.17 -26.32 -25.11
C ILE A 530 -8.45 -27.67 -24.44
N ARG A 531 -9.67 -28.22 -24.59
CA ARG A 531 -10.02 -29.53 -24.02
C ARG A 531 -9.21 -30.68 -24.62
N LEU A 532 -9.05 -30.68 -25.93
CA LEU A 532 -8.24 -31.70 -26.62
C LEU A 532 -6.77 -31.60 -26.17
N LEU A 533 -6.24 -30.39 -25.96
CA LEU A 533 -4.85 -30.19 -25.57
C LEU A 533 -4.61 -30.67 -24.15
N ALA A 534 -5.50 -30.27 -23.24
CA ALA A 534 -5.49 -30.73 -21.86
C ALA A 534 -5.51 -32.27 -21.79
N SER A 535 -6.35 -32.90 -22.62
CA SER A 535 -6.44 -34.37 -22.70
C SER A 535 -5.11 -35.01 -23.12
N LYS A 536 -4.40 -34.43 -24.11
CA LYS A 536 -3.06 -34.90 -24.52
C LYS A 536 -2.02 -34.75 -23.42
N LEU A 537 -2.17 -33.74 -22.56
CA LEU A 537 -1.32 -33.51 -21.39
C LEU A 537 -1.73 -34.36 -20.17
N GLY A 538 -2.65 -35.32 -20.33
CA GLY A 538 -3.12 -36.18 -19.25
C GLY A 538 -4.08 -35.51 -18.27
N ILE A 539 -4.60 -34.31 -18.59
CA ILE A 539 -5.54 -33.57 -17.76
C ILE A 539 -6.96 -33.88 -18.22
N SER A 540 -7.76 -34.50 -17.35
CA SER A 540 -9.15 -34.84 -17.67
C SER A 540 -9.99 -33.58 -18.04
N PRO A 541 -10.67 -33.58 -19.20
CA PRO A 541 -11.54 -32.49 -19.61
C PRO A 541 -12.89 -32.53 -18.87
N PHE A 542 -13.17 -33.53 -18.04
CA PHE A 542 -14.43 -33.73 -17.34
C PHE A 542 -14.38 -33.27 -15.88
N LYS A 543 -15.50 -32.80 -15.33
CA LYS A 543 -15.62 -32.45 -13.91
C LYS A 543 -15.48 -33.72 -13.05
N ASN A 544 -14.88 -33.61 -11.87
CA ASN A 544 -14.81 -34.73 -10.93
C ASN A 544 -16.23 -35.24 -10.63
N ASN A 545 -16.42 -36.56 -10.58
CA ASN A 545 -17.73 -37.23 -10.36
C ASN A 545 -18.79 -36.98 -11.46
N SER A 546 -18.40 -36.57 -12.66
CA SER A 546 -19.34 -36.34 -13.78
C SER A 546 -19.81 -37.61 -14.51
N PHE A 547 -19.31 -38.79 -14.12
CA PHE A 547 -19.67 -40.08 -14.72
C PHE A 547 -20.79 -40.82 -13.95
N GLY A 548 -21.54 -40.14 -13.08
CA GLY A 548 -22.73 -40.68 -12.40
C GLY A 548 -24.05 -40.45 -13.16
N ASP A 549 -25.19 -40.68 -12.52
CA ASP A 549 -26.56 -40.75 -13.11
C ASP A 549 -27.13 -39.45 -13.73
N ALA A 550 -26.33 -38.38 -13.89
CA ALA A 550 -26.80 -37.11 -14.42
C ALA A 550 -25.73 -36.40 -15.25
N ASP A 551 -25.69 -36.73 -16.54
CA ASP A 551 -24.96 -36.08 -17.64
C ASP A 551 -23.47 -35.81 -17.45
N ILE A 552 -22.68 -36.18 -18.47
CA ILE A 552 -21.24 -35.88 -18.50
C ILE A 552 -21.02 -34.36 -18.61
N LYS A 553 -20.48 -33.76 -17.54
CA LYS A 553 -20.15 -32.32 -17.48
C LYS A 553 -18.67 -32.08 -17.76
N TYR A 554 -18.39 -31.24 -18.76
CA TYR A 554 -17.03 -30.75 -19.04
C TYR A 554 -16.55 -29.75 -17.98
N ASN A 555 -15.25 -29.76 -17.72
CA ASN A 555 -14.56 -28.67 -17.04
C ASN A 555 -14.61 -27.41 -17.90
N ASP A 556 -14.68 -26.27 -17.20
CA ASP A 556 -14.60 -24.97 -17.84
C ASP A 556 -13.18 -24.78 -18.43
N PRO A 557 -13.03 -24.25 -19.65
CA PRO A 557 -11.73 -24.10 -20.32
C PRO A 557 -10.71 -23.33 -19.48
N SER A 558 -11.15 -22.31 -18.74
CA SER A 558 -10.31 -21.56 -17.80
C SER A 558 -9.70 -22.45 -16.71
N THR A 559 -10.45 -23.45 -16.24
CA THR A 559 -9.97 -24.41 -15.23
C THR A 559 -8.88 -25.32 -15.81
N LEU A 560 -9.02 -25.72 -17.08
CA LEU A 560 -8.01 -26.53 -17.76
C LEU A 560 -6.72 -25.73 -18.00
N LEU A 561 -6.83 -24.48 -18.47
CA LEU A 561 -5.69 -23.58 -18.63
C LEU A 561 -4.97 -23.35 -17.31
N ILE A 562 -5.71 -23.09 -16.22
CA ILE A 562 -5.11 -22.94 -14.88
C ILE A 562 -4.28 -24.17 -14.52
N LYS A 563 -4.82 -25.39 -14.69
CA LYS A 563 -4.09 -26.63 -14.36
C LYS A 563 -2.79 -26.75 -15.18
N ILE A 564 -2.84 -26.48 -16.48
CA ILE A 564 -1.67 -26.51 -17.37
C ILE A 564 -0.61 -25.50 -16.88
N ILE A 565 -1.02 -24.25 -16.65
CA ILE A 565 -0.13 -23.18 -16.17
C ILE A 565 0.50 -23.55 -14.83
N THR A 566 -0.29 -24.10 -13.90
CA THR A 566 0.20 -24.56 -12.59
C THR A 566 1.28 -25.63 -12.73
N ILE A 567 1.04 -26.67 -13.54
CA ILE A 567 2.01 -27.76 -13.75
C ILE A 567 3.33 -27.22 -14.33
N ILE A 568 3.24 -26.37 -15.36
CA ILE A 568 4.43 -25.79 -16.00
C ILE A 568 5.21 -24.91 -15.02
N TYR A 569 4.52 -24.06 -14.26
CA TYR A 569 5.15 -23.18 -13.29
C TYR A 569 5.79 -23.96 -12.14
N GLU A 570 5.14 -25.02 -11.66
CA GLU A 570 5.68 -25.86 -10.59
C GLU A 570 6.97 -26.57 -11.00
N ASP A 571 7.09 -26.97 -12.27
CA ASP A 571 8.29 -27.58 -12.85
C ASP A 571 9.40 -26.55 -13.14
N LYS A 572 9.09 -25.52 -13.94
CA LYS A 572 10.09 -24.57 -14.47
C LYS A 572 10.42 -23.41 -13.54
N LYS A 573 9.53 -23.08 -12.61
CA LYS A 573 9.64 -21.92 -11.70
C LYS A 573 9.75 -20.56 -12.41
N ASP A 574 9.25 -20.46 -13.64
CA ASP A 574 9.18 -19.22 -14.40
C ASP A 574 7.81 -19.07 -15.12
N LEU A 575 7.45 -17.83 -15.49
CA LEU A 575 6.22 -17.53 -16.21
C LEU A 575 6.36 -17.66 -17.74
N LEU A 576 7.58 -17.51 -18.28
CA LEU A 576 7.86 -17.51 -19.71
C LEU A 576 7.51 -18.87 -20.36
N SER A 577 7.79 -19.96 -19.64
CA SER A 577 7.48 -21.33 -20.08
C SER A 577 5.98 -21.58 -20.27
N ALA A 578 5.13 -20.79 -19.61
CA ALA A 578 3.67 -20.84 -19.74
C ALA A 578 3.09 -19.65 -20.54
N GLN A 579 3.93 -18.87 -21.23
CA GLN A 579 3.60 -17.61 -21.90
C GLN A 579 2.29 -17.64 -22.68
N GLY A 580 2.18 -18.55 -23.66
CA GLY A 580 0.99 -18.63 -24.51
C GLY A 580 -0.29 -19.02 -23.74
N PHE A 581 -0.19 -19.89 -22.72
CA PHE A 581 -1.35 -20.26 -21.91
C PHE A 581 -1.81 -19.12 -21.01
N ILE A 582 -0.86 -18.40 -20.40
CA ILE A 582 -1.16 -17.21 -19.59
C ILE A 582 -1.81 -16.14 -20.46
N PHE A 583 -1.31 -15.91 -21.68
CA PHE A 583 -1.93 -15.00 -22.64
C PHE A 583 -3.40 -15.37 -22.90
N VAL A 584 -3.67 -16.61 -23.29
CA VAL A 584 -5.04 -17.06 -23.60
C VAL A 584 -5.94 -16.95 -22.36
N TYR A 585 -5.45 -17.30 -21.17
CA TYR A 585 -6.19 -17.17 -19.93
C TYR A 585 -6.55 -15.71 -19.63
N LEU A 586 -5.55 -14.81 -19.60
CA LEU A 586 -5.75 -13.40 -19.30
C LEU A 586 -6.71 -12.75 -20.30
N VAL A 587 -6.50 -13.01 -21.59
CA VAL A 587 -7.25 -12.36 -22.67
C VAL A 587 -8.70 -12.86 -22.73
N MET A 588 -8.90 -14.18 -22.68
CA MET A 588 -10.20 -14.76 -22.94
C MET A 588 -11.06 -14.94 -21.68
N TYR A 589 -10.47 -15.21 -20.52
CA TYR A 589 -11.19 -15.74 -19.36
C TYR A 589 -11.00 -14.98 -18.03
N ASP A 590 -9.98 -14.12 -17.92
CA ASP A 590 -9.69 -13.43 -16.66
C ASP A 590 -10.49 -12.13 -16.51
N SER A 591 -11.29 -12.04 -15.44
CA SER A 591 -12.03 -10.82 -15.08
C SER A 591 -11.18 -9.67 -14.57
N ASN A 592 -9.90 -9.89 -14.22
CA ASN A 592 -8.97 -8.82 -13.89
C ASN A 592 -8.30 -8.20 -15.12
N PHE A 593 -8.49 -8.79 -16.31
CA PHE A 593 -7.91 -8.32 -17.58
C PHE A 593 -9.01 -7.98 -18.61
N THR A 594 -9.08 -8.66 -19.76
CA THR A 594 -10.06 -8.34 -20.83
C THR A 594 -11.31 -9.22 -20.80
N ASN A 595 -11.24 -10.43 -20.25
CA ASN A 595 -12.39 -11.32 -20.05
C ASN A 595 -13.31 -11.51 -21.28
N ILE A 596 -12.73 -11.56 -22.50
CA ILE A 596 -13.48 -11.42 -23.76
C ILE A 596 -14.64 -12.40 -23.84
N ARG A 597 -14.41 -13.68 -23.50
CA ARG A 597 -15.43 -14.73 -23.62
C ARG A 597 -16.66 -14.45 -22.76
N ASN A 598 -16.48 -14.14 -21.48
CA ASN A 598 -17.62 -13.93 -20.57
C ASN A 598 -18.31 -12.59 -20.83
N ASP A 599 -17.55 -11.53 -21.08
CA ASP A 599 -18.14 -10.21 -21.32
C ASP A 599 -18.90 -10.16 -22.64
N PHE A 600 -18.45 -10.90 -23.65
CA PHE A 600 -19.16 -11.06 -24.91
C PHE A 600 -20.44 -11.87 -24.76
N ILE A 601 -20.38 -13.09 -24.17
CA ILE A 601 -21.54 -13.99 -24.05
C ILE A 601 -22.65 -13.37 -23.19
N HIS A 602 -22.29 -12.62 -22.15
CA HIS A 602 -23.26 -11.96 -21.29
C HIS A 602 -23.70 -10.58 -21.82
N GLY A 603 -23.27 -10.17 -23.02
CA GLY A 603 -23.66 -8.91 -23.63
C GLY A 603 -23.21 -7.67 -22.85
N ARG A 604 -22.09 -7.77 -22.12
CA ARG A 604 -21.54 -6.68 -21.29
C ARG A 604 -20.63 -5.74 -22.09
N LYS A 605 -19.78 -6.30 -22.96
CA LYS A 605 -18.82 -5.57 -23.82
C LYS A 605 -18.66 -6.28 -25.17
N TYR A 606 -17.85 -5.71 -26.07
CA TYR A 606 -17.48 -6.30 -27.38
C TYR A 606 -18.63 -6.43 -28.38
N ILE A 607 -19.55 -5.47 -28.37
CA ILE A 607 -20.73 -5.43 -29.26
C ILE A 607 -20.60 -4.32 -30.33
N ASN A 608 -19.84 -3.27 -30.03
CA ASN A 608 -19.57 -2.16 -30.96
C ASN A 608 -18.44 -2.50 -31.93
N LYS A 609 -18.41 -1.87 -33.11
CA LYS A 609 -17.53 -2.24 -34.24
C LYS A 609 -16.05 -2.46 -33.85
N ASN A 610 -15.43 -1.50 -33.15
CA ASN A 610 -13.99 -1.57 -32.82
C ASN A 610 -13.70 -2.67 -31.77
N ASP A 611 -14.52 -2.76 -30.73
CA ASP A 611 -14.38 -3.79 -29.69
C ASP A 611 -14.67 -5.19 -30.24
N LEU A 612 -15.57 -5.29 -31.23
CA LEU A 612 -15.90 -6.53 -31.91
C LEU A 612 -14.72 -7.03 -32.76
N ASP A 613 -14.05 -6.15 -33.51
CA ASP A 613 -12.83 -6.48 -34.25
C ASP A 613 -11.70 -6.92 -33.32
N PHE A 614 -11.54 -6.21 -32.20
CA PHE A 614 -10.59 -6.61 -31.15
C PHE A 614 -10.86 -8.02 -30.61
N ALA A 615 -12.11 -8.32 -30.26
CA ALA A 615 -12.51 -9.63 -29.77
C ALA A 615 -12.30 -10.73 -30.81
N PHE A 616 -12.60 -10.44 -32.08
CA PHE A 616 -12.40 -11.37 -33.19
C PHE A 616 -10.93 -11.76 -33.35
N ARG A 617 -10.03 -10.77 -33.51
CA ARG A 617 -8.59 -10.99 -33.68
C ARG A 617 -7.96 -11.67 -32.46
N SER A 618 -8.33 -11.24 -31.25
CA SER A 618 -7.85 -11.84 -30.00
C SER A 618 -8.22 -13.32 -29.88
N THR A 619 -9.44 -13.67 -30.30
CA THR A 619 -9.91 -15.06 -30.30
C THR A 619 -9.16 -15.89 -31.35
N LEU A 620 -8.95 -15.35 -32.55
CA LEU A 620 -8.18 -16.02 -33.61
C LEU A 620 -6.71 -16.26 -33.21
N LEU A 621 -6.08 -15.27 -32.59
CA LEU A 621 -4.71 -15.41 -32.06
C LEU A 621 -4.67 -16.47 -30.97
N SER A 622 -5.65 -16.48 -30.06
CA SER A 622 -5.75 -17.49 -29.01
C SER A 622 -5.89 -18.91 -29.57
N ILE A 623 -6.68 -19.10 -30.62
CA ILE A 623 -6.80 -20.39 -31.33
C ILE A 623 -5.46 -20.80 -31.92
N SER A 624 -4.77 -19.86 -32.59
CA SER A 624 -3.49 -20.12 -33.25
C SER A 624 -2.37 -20.48 -32.26
N ILE A 625 -2.36 -19.86 -31.08
CA ILE A 625 -1.46 -20.21 -29.97
C ILE A 625 -1.69 -21.64 -29.49
N ILE A 626 -2.94 -22.05 -29.30
CA ILE A 626 -3.26 -23.42 -28.86
C ILE A 626 -2.89 -24.44 -29.94
N ASP A 627 -3.11 -24.13 -31.22
CA ASP A 627 -2.71 -24.98 -32.34
C ASP A 627 -1.19 -25.14 -32.45
N GLU A 628 -0.42 -24.09 -32.19
CA GLU A 628 1.04 -24.15 -32.15
C GLU A 628 1.54 -25.09 -31.04
N TYR A 629 0.94 -25.03 -29.84
CA TYR A 629 1.28 -26.00 -28.78
C TYR A 629 0.95 -27.44 -29.18
N PHE A 630 -0.18 -27.67 -29.85
CA PHE A 630 -0.51 -28.98 -30.38
C PHE A 630 0.53 -29.50 -31.37
N HIS A 631 0.95 -28.64 -32.29
CA HIS A 631 1.96 -28.98 -33.29
C HIS A 631 3.28 -29.36 -32.62
N ARG A 632 3.73 -28.58 -31.63
CA ARG A 632 4.94 -28.88 -30.85
C ARG A 632 4.87 -30.20 -30.09
N ILE A 633 3.73 -30.50 -29.47
CA ILE A 633 3.55 -31.76 -28.72
C ILE A 633 3.52 -32.98 -29.65
N ASN A 634 2.99 -32.85 -30.87
CA ASN A 634 2.95 -33.97 -31.82
C ASN A 634 4.30 -34.27 -32.48
N ASN A 635 5.21 -33.30 -32.48
CA ASN A 635 6.52 -33.37 -33.13
C ASN A 635 7.68 -33.49 -32.13
N ALA A 636 7.38 -33.55 -30.83
CA ALA A 636 8.33 -33.84 -29.75
C ALA A 636 8.24 -35.33 -29.40
#